data_AF-A0A7D5RCJ7-F1
#
_entry.id   AF-A0A7D5RCJ7-F1
#
_cell.length_a   1.000
_cell.length_b   1.000
_cell.length_c   1.000
_cell.angle_alpha   90.00
_cell.angle_beta   90.00
_cell.angle_gamma   90.00
#
_symmetry.space_group_name_H-M   'P 1'
#
loop_
_entity.id
_entity.type
_entity.pdbx_description
1 polymer ?
#
loop_
_entity_poly.entity_id
_entity_poly.type
_entity_poly.pdbx_seq_one_letter_code
_entity_poly.pdbx_strand_id
1 'polypeptide(L)' 'MNIYDTKVIRCTKCNKCIGEVEYDAEIVFPKCGNCANPMPDGFDKLTYTVNSFNNKKENQVLVE' A
#
# COMPACT_ATOMS: atom_id res chain seq x y z
N MET A 1 -0.07 18.29 18.53
CA MET A 1 -0.84 17.03 18.62
C MET A 1 -2.03 17.27 19.52
N ASN A 2 -3.17 17.62 18.93
CA ASN A 2 -4.42 17.84 19.65
C ASN A 2 -5.30 16.62 19.37
N ILE A 3 -5.38 15.67 20.30
CA ILE A 3 -6.04 14.36 20.10
C ILE A 3 -7.55 14.43 19.82
N TYR A 4 -8.13 15.62 19.92
CA TYR A 4 -9.54 15.88 19.63
C TYR A 4 -9.79 16.29 18.17
N ASP A 5 -8.74 16.58 17.40
CA ASP A 5 -8.84 16.95 16.00
C ASP A 5 -8.55 15.73 15.11
N THR A 6 -9.54 14.84 15.05
CA THR A 6 -9.50 13.62 14.25
C THR A 6 -10.60 13.61 13.19
N LYS A 7 -10.34 12.90 12.09
CA LYS A 7 -11.33 12.62 11.04
C LYS A 7 -11.50 11.12 10.86
N VAL A 8 -12.73 10.71 10.55
CA VAL A 8 -13.07 9.32 10.30
C VAL A 8 -12.62 8.91 8.90
N ILE A 9 -11.83 7.84 8.80
CA ILE A 9 -11.47 7.21 7.53
C ILE A 9 -12.54 6.22 7.12
N ARG A 10 -12.96 6.31 5.86
CA ARG A 10 -13.88 5.36 5.23
C ARG A 10 -13.20 4.67 4.05
N CYS A 11 -13.54 3.40 3.85
CA CYS A 11 -13.06 2.65 2.69
C CYS A 11 -13.66 3.22 1.40
N THR A 12 -12.81 3.47 0.40
CA THR A 12 -13.24 4.00 -0.90
C THR A 12 -14.14 3.06 -1.70
N LYS A 13 -14.07 1.74 -1.46
CA LYS A 13 -14.86 0.74 -2.18
C LYS A 13 -16.23 0.46 -1.59
N CYS A 14 -16.32 0.34 -0.26
CA CYS A 14 -17.54 -0.09 0.43
C CYS A 14 -18.07 0.91 1.46
N ASN A 15 -17.41 2.08 1.61
CA ASN A 15 -17.76 3.15 2.53
C ASN A 15 -17.78 2.77 4.03
N LYS A 16 -17.28 1.56 4.37
CA LYS A 16 -17.16 1.08 5.74
C LYS A 16 -16.16 1.94 6.52
N CYS A 17 -16.51 2.28 7.76
CA CYS A 17 -15.59 2.95 8.69
C CYS A 17 -14.38 2.04 8.95
N ILE A 18 -13.18 2.61 8.80
CA ILE A 18 -11.90 1.92 9.08
C ILE A 18 -11.39 2.31 10.46
N GLY A 19 -11.48 3.59 10.81
CA GLY A 19 -10.98 4.16 12.07
C GLY A 19 -10.88 5.68 12.00
N GLU A 20 -10.09 6.27 12.89
CA GLU A 20 -9.86 7.71 12.98
C GLU A 20 -8.37 8.02 12.84
N VAL A 21 -8.05 9.15 12.24
CA VAL A 21 -6.68 9.69 12.16
C VAL A 21 -6.69 11.19 12.44
N GLU A 22 -5.51 11.75 12.68
CA GLU A 22 -5.32 13.20 12.79
C GLU A 22 -5.91 13.93 11.58
N TYR A 23 -6.51 15.09 11.85
CA TYR A 23 -7.19 15.86 10.83
C TYR A 23 -6.27 16.23 9.65
N ASP A 24 -5.01 16.56 9.94
CA ASP A 24 -4.01 16.97 8.96
C ASP A 24 -3.37 15.80 8.18
N ALA A 25 -3.71 14.54 8.51
CA ALA A 25 -3.15 13.39 7.82
C ALA A 25 -3.69 13.28 6.38
N GLU A 26 -2.80 13.22 5.39
CA GLU A 26 -3.16 12.89 4.01
C GLU A 26 -3.33 11.38 3.84
N ILE A 27 -4.50 10.96 3.37
CA ILE A 27 -4.84 9.55 3.19
C ILE A 27 -5.13 9.31 1.71
N VAL A 28 -4.40 8.38 1.10
CA VAL A 28 -4.53 8.05 -0.32
C VAL A 28 -5.08 6.62 -0.45
N PHE A 29 -6.19 6.48 -1.18
CA PHE A 29 -6.86 5.20 -1.47
C PHE A 29 -7.08 4.25 -0.28
N PRO A 30 -7.72 4.68 0.83
CA PRO A 30 -7.95 3.82 1.98
C PRO A 30 -8.88 2.63 1.65
N LYS A 31 -8.45 1.41 1.99
CA LYS A 31 -9.22 0.17 1.82
C LYS A 31 -9.37 -0.54 3.17
N CYS A 32 -10.55 -1.05 3.49
CA CYS A 32 -10.76 -1.89 4.69
C CYS A 32 -10.21 -3.30 4.44
N GLY A 33 -10.02 -4.10 5.50
CA GLY A 33 -9.45 -5.46 5.40
C GLY A 33 -10.17 -6.40 4.43
N ASN A 34 -11.49 -6.25 4.25
CA ASN A 34 -12.26 -7.07 3.29
C ASN A 34 -12.11 -6.61 1.84
N CYS A 35 -11.78 -5.33 1.63
CA CYS A 35 -11.67 -4.71 0.30
C CYS A 35 -10.21 -4.53 -0.16
N ALA A 36 -9.28 -4.63 0.79
CA ALA A 36 -7.85 -4.72 0.56
C ALA A 36 -7.60 -6.04 -0.18
N ASN A 37 -7.06 -5.93 -1.38
CA ASN A 37 -6.54 -7.08 -2.09
C ASN A 37 -5.03 -7.08 -1.82
N PRO A 38 -4.47 -8.08 -1.11
CA PRO A 38 -3.03 -8.19 -0.92
C PRO A 38 -2.29 -8.46 -2.24
N MET A 39 -3.02 -8.80 -3.31
CA MET A 39 -2.43 -8.96 -4.63
C MET A 39 -2.15 -7.58 -5.24
N PRO A 40 -0.91 -7.31 -5.70
CA PRO A 40 -0.59 -6.09 -6.44
C PRO A 40 -1.52 -5.93 -7.64
N ASP A 41 -1.99 -4.70 -7.88
CA ASP A 41 -2.75 -4.37 -9.08
C ASP A 41 -1.87 -4.56 -10.33
N GLY A 42 -2.47 -4.70 -11.52
CA GLY A 42 -1.75 -5.13 -12.74
C GLY A 42 -0.50 -4.31 -13.09
N PHE A 43 -0.49 -3.01 -12.80
CA PHE A 43 0.67 -2.14 -12.96
C PHE A 43 1.77 -2.43 -11.93
N ASP A 44 1.37 -2.75 -10.71
CA ASP A 44 2.27 -3.04 -9.58
C ASP A 44 2.94 -4.43 -9.74
N LYS A 45 2.26 -5.36 -10.43
CA LYS A 45 2.81 -6.67 -10.83
C LYS A 45 3.97 -6.57 -11.81
N LEU A 46 3.93 -5.62 -12.74
CA LEU A 46 5.02 -5.40 -13.70
C LEU A 46 6.29 -4.97 -12.96
N THR A 47 6.16 -4.01 -12.04
CA THR A 47 7.28 -3.52 -11.21
C THR A 47 7.91 -4.64 -10.38
N TYR A 48 7.09 -5.46 -9.72
CA TYR A 48 7.60 -6.60 -8.93
C TYR A 48 8.29 -7.65 -9.80
N THR A 49 7.72 -7.94 -10.97
CA THR A 49 8.25 -8.92 -11.91
C THR A 49 9.59 -8.47 -12.49
N VAL A 50 9.69 -7.21 -12.94
CA VAL A 50 10.94 -6.60 -13.44
C VAL A 50 12.01 -6.59 -12.34
N ASN A 51 11.67 -6.17 -11.12
CA ASN A 51 12.62 -6.20 -10.00
C ASN A 51 13.08 -7.63 -9.64
N SER A 52 12.19 -8.62 -9.72
CA SER A 52 12.53 -10.03 -9.48
C SER A 52 13.51 -10.59 -10.52
N PHE A 53 13.47 -10.10 -11.76
CA PHE A 53 14.44 -10.48 -12.80
C PHE A 53 15.79 -9.74 -12.66
N ASN A 54 15.80 -8.48 -12.23
CA ASN A 54 17.03 -7.72 -12.01
C ASN A 54 17.87 -8.27 -10.84
N ASN A 55 17.23 -8.67 -9.74
CA ASN A 55 17.92 -9.29 -8.59
C ASN A 55 18.63 -10.62 -8.92
N LYS A 56 18.25 -11.32 -10.01
CA LYS A 56 18.94 -12.53 -10.45
C LYS A 56 20.25 -12.26 -11.21
N LYS A 57 20.40 -11.07 -11.81
CA LYS A 57 21.62 -10.73 -12.56
C LYS A 57 22.77 -10.30 -11.65
N GLU A 58 22.48 -9.70 -10.49
CA GLU A 58 23.51 -9.27 -9.54
C GLU A 58 24.18 -10.43 -8.78
N ASN A 59 23.49 -11.58 -8.64
CA ASN A 59 24.03 -12.75 -7.93
C ASN A 59 24.82 -13.73 -8.82
N GLN A 60 25.13 -13.40 -10.08
CA GLN A 60 25.95 -14.23 -10.98
C GLN A 60 27.28 -13.61 -11.39
N VAL A 61 27.64 -12.44 -10.86
CA VAL A 61 28.93 -11.79 -11.11
C VAL A 61 29.66 -11.61 -9.78
N LEU A 62 30.25 -12.69 -9.26
CA LEU A 62 31.39 -12.74 -8.32
C LEU A 62 31.45 -14.13 -7.63
N VAL A 63 32.00 -15.14 -8.31
CA VAL A 63 32.92 -16.12 -7.70
C VAL A 63 33.82 -16.63 -8.83
N GLU A 64 35.05 -16.12 -8.91
CA GLU A 64 36.18 -16.79 -9.57
C GLU A 64 36.79 -17.81 -8.59
#